data_AF-A0A5N5GXU6-F1
#
_entry.id   AF-A0A5N5GXU6-F1
#
_cell.length_a   1.000
_cell.length_b   1.000
_cell.length_c   1.000
_cell.angle_alpha   90.00
_cell.angle_beta   90.00
_cell.angle_gamma   90.00
#
_symmetry.space_group_name_H-M   'P 1'
#
loop_
_entity.id
_entity.type
_entity.pdbx_description
1 polymer ?
#
loop_
_entity_poly.entity_id
_entity_poly.type
_entity_poly.pdbx_seq_one_letter_code
_entity_poly.pdbx_strand_id
1 'polypeptide(L)'
;MTSHEPSSSKLWNYDVFVSFRGEDTRNGFTGHLHAALQDRGFHAFIEEDNLKRGEEIQPEMLRAIEESRISIIVFSKHYAESGWLLDELVKIMECRKKLGQKVWPIFYDVHPAEVRNQQSYIAEAFQRHEERFHEERVKQWREALTDAANLSGYYLNNGNEAKLIRRIVQNAISSVNMANPVEWIFLVSSLCMEILSAACDQASSPNRPRYSLFGMLLAIAALLTCIWELIYKGRKKDVGWRKRGCYMLFGYAIETYGLVGGIAQCVCSIIQYVYYIRRADTPIKMSLLPAIFLICLITARLSRKQMQTIDETNEHIA
;
A
#
# COMPACT_ATOMS: atom_id res chain seq x y z
N MET A 1 18.98 -20.12 29.12
CA MET A 1 18.48 -20.72 27.87
C MET A 1 17.83 -19.62 27.06
N THR A 2 18.54 -19.12 26.06
CA THR A 2 18.10 -18.05 25.16
C THR A 2 17.21 -18.64 24.08
N SER A 3 15.91 -18.39 24.16
CA SER A 3 14.97 -18.75 23.10
C SER A 3 15.16 -17.80 21.92
N HIS A 4 15.74 -18.30 20.84
CA HIS A 4 15.65 -17.69 19.53
C HIS A 4 14.18 -17.71 19.11
N GLU A 5 13.50 -16.57 19.14
CA GLU A 5 12.24 -16.41 18.42
C GLU A 5 12.55 -16.44 16.91
N PRO A 6 11.89 -17.31 16.12
CA PRO A 6 11.97 -17.20 14.68
C PRO A 6 11.23 -15.91 14.29
N SER A 7 11.93 -15.02 13.59
CA SER A 7 11.30 -13.87 12.93
C SER A 7 10.39 -14.40 11.82
N SER A 8 9.18 -14.81 12.20
CA SER A 8 8.10 -15.07 11.27
C SER A 8 7.88 -13.79 10.47
N SER A 9 8.29 -13.81 9.21
CA SER A 9 7.88 -12.79 8.26
C SER A 9 6.37 -12.71 8.33
N LYS A 10 5.81 -11.61 8.88
CA LYS A 10 4.36 -11.41 9.00
C LYS A 10 3.70 -11.67 7.66
N LEU A 11 3.17 -12.88 7.51
CA LEU A 11 2.34 -13.29 6.40
C LEU A 11 0.97 -12.73 6.72
N TRP A 12 0.75 -11.50 6.28
CA TRP A 12 -0.57 -10.91 6.27
C TRP A 12 -1.43 -11.74 5.32
N ASN A 13 -2.49 -12.37 5.84
CA ASN A 13 -3.41 -13.13 5.02
C ASN A 13 -4.39 -12.22 4.30
N TYR A 14 -4.71 -11.06 4.89
CA TYR A 14 -5.61 -10.07 4.32
C TYR A 14 -4.87 -8.76 4.04
N ASP A 15 -5.25 -8.09 2.95
CA ASP A 15 -4.72 -6.76 2.67
C ASP A 15 -5.45 -5.68 3.46
N VAL A 16 -6.78 -5.83 3.60
CA VAL A 16 -7.64 -4.83 4.21
C VAL A 16 -8.69 -5.51 5.09
N PHE A 17 -8.87 -5.01 6.30
CA PHE A 17 -10.01 -5.26 7.17
C PHE A 17 -10.91 -4.03 7.20
N VAL A 18 -12.22 -4.19 7.13
CA VAL A 18 -13.18 -3.07 7.24
C VAL A 18 -14.13 -3.30 8.40
N SER A 19 -14.06 -2.42 9.41
CA SER A 19 -15.02 -2.34 10.52
C SER A 19 -16.04 -1.24 10.25
N PHE A 20 -17.33 -1.55 10.36
CA PHE A 20 -18.41 -0.61 10.04
C PHE A 20 -19.74 -1.07 10.66
N ARG A 21 -20.65 -0.13 10.84
CA ARG A 21 -22.03 -0.43 11.22
C ARG A 21 -22.83 -0.90 10.01
N GLY A 22 -23.27 -2.15 10.06
CA GLY A 22 -24.00 -2.81 8.98
C GLY A 22 -25.28 -2.09 8.58
N GLU A 23 -26.10 -1.68 9.56
CA GLU A 23 -27.34 -0.96 9.27
C GLU A 23 -27.13 0.42 8.63
N ASP A 24 -25.99 1.06 8.88
CA ASP A 24 -25.74 2.43 8.43
C ASP A 24 -25.19 2.49 7.00
N THR A 25 -24.18 1.68 6.68
CA THR A 25 -23.36 1.91 5.46
C THR A 25 -23.19 0.71 4.54
N ARG A 26 -23.75 -0.46 4.88
CA ARG A 26 -23.54 -1.72 4.12
C ARG A 26 -23.91 -1.61 2.65
N ASN A 27 -25.15 -1.21 2.37
CA ASN A 27 -25.69 -1.18 1.01
C ASN A 27 -25.37 0.12 0.26
N GLY A 28 -24.63 1.03 0.90
CA GLY A 28 -24.15 2.29 0.31
C GLY A 28 -22.63 2.31 0.30
N PHE A 29 -22.05 3.29 0.99
CA PHE A 29 -20.61 3.57 0.98
C PHE A 29 -19.71 2.35 1.20
N THR A 30 -19.97 1.53 2.23
CA THR A 30 -19.08 0.41 2.57
C THR A 30 -19.14 -0.70 1.52
N GLY A 31 -20.32 -1.00 0.99
CA GLY A 31 -20.48 -1.95 -0.12
C GLY A 31 -19.74 -1.50 -1.38
N HIS A 32 -19.82 -0.20 -1.72
CA HIS A 32 -19.07 0.36 -2.84
C HIS A 32 -17.57 0.39 -2.61
N LEU A 33 -17.12 0.69 -1.39
CA LEU A 33 -15.71 0.62 -1.01
C LEU A 33 -15.17 -0.80 -1.14
N HIS A 34 -15.92 -1.80 -0.67
CA HIS A 34 -15.56 -3.21 -0.77
C HIS A 34 -15.39 -3.64 -2.23
N ALA A 35 -16.40 -3.37 -3.06
CA ALA A 35 -16.36 -3.70 -4.47
C ALA A 35 -15.15 -3.05 -5.16
N ALA A 36 -14.89 -1.77 -4.89
CA ALA A 36 -13.75 -1.06 -5.46
C ALA A 36 -12.39 -1.61 -5.01
N LEU A 37 -12.27 -2.09 -3.75
CA LEU A 37 -11.08 -2.79 -3.27
C LEU A 37 -10.91 -4.14 -3.97
N GLN A 38 -11.98 -4.93 -4.08
CA GLN A 38 -11.96 -6.23 -4.76
C GLN A 38 -11.63 -6.09 -6.25
N ASP A 39 -12.19 -5.10 -6.94
CA ASP A 39 -11.90 -4.79 -8.34
C ASP A 39 -10.42 -4.46 -8.57
N ARG A 40 -9.75 -3.90 -7.56
CA ARG A 40 -8.29 -3.66 -7.58
C ARG A 40 -7.47 -4.84 -7.08
N GLY A 41 -8.11 -5.96 -6.74
CA GLY A 41 -7.49 -7.21 -6.38
C GLY A 41 -7.00 -7.29 -4.93
N PHE A 42 -7.51 -6.43 -4.04
CA PHE A 42 -7.26 -6.54 -2.61
C PHE A 42 -8.02 -7.72 -2.01
N HIS A 43 -7.37 -8.48 -1.14
CA HIS A 43 -8.08 -9.41 -0.27
C HIS A 43 -8.67 -8.63 0.92
N ALA A 44 -9.88 -8.09 0.74
CA ALA A 44 -10.58 -7.28 1.71
C ALA A 44 -11.60 -8.10 2.50
N PHE A 45 -11.38 -8.21 3.82
CA PHE A 45 -12.30 -8.81 4.78
C PHE A 45 -13.27 -7.75 5.31
N ILE A 46 -14.55 -8.10 5.33
CA ILE A 46 -15.65 -7.26 5.83
C ILE A 46 -16.53 -8.15 6.68
N GLU A 47 -16.69 -7.81 7.97
CA GLU A 47 -17.60 -8.53 8.85
C GLU A 47 -18.90 -7.77 9.03
N GLU A 48 -20.00 -8.52 9.09
CA GLU A 48 -21.32 -7.98 9.29
C GLU A 48 -21.71 -7.98 10.77
N ASP A 49 -22.04 -6.82 11.34
CA ASP A 49 -22.68 -6.71 12.66
C ASP A 49 -24.09 -7.36 12.69
N ASN A 50 -24.65 -7.73 11.53
CA ASN A 50 -26.04 -8.16 11.36
C ASN A 50 -26.28 -9.68 11.54
N LEU A 51 -25.21 -10.49 11.59
CA LEU A 51 -25.33 -11.93 11.79
C LEU A 51 -25.40 -12.23 13.30
N LYS A 52 -26.64 -12.31 13.83
CA LYS A 52 -26.98 -12.81 15.18
C LYS A 52 -26.04 -13.94 15.64
N ARG A 53 -24.93 -13.61 16.32
CA ARG A 53 -23.98 -14.56 16.91
C ARG A 53 -23.27 -13.95 18.11
N GLY A 54 -23.92 -14.06 19.28
CA GLY A 54 -23.29 -13.92 20.59
C GLY A 54 -22.72 -12.53 20.92
N GLU A 55 -22.48 -12.29 22.22
CA GLU A 55 -21.88 -11.04 22.71
C GLU A 55 -20.33 -11.06 22.69
N GLU A 56 -19.72 -12.07 22.03
CA GLU A 56 -18.28 -12.35 22.04
C GLU A 56 -17.65 -12.41 20.65
N ILE A 57 -16.57 -11.65 20.41
CA ILE A 57 -15.84 -11.64 19.13
C ILE A 57 -15.47 -13.08 18.70
N GLN A 58 -15.91 -13.47 17.50
CA GLN A 58 -15.56 -14.77 16.93
C GLN A 58 -14.03 -14.88 16.74
N PRO A 59 -13.39 -16.02 17.09
CA PRO A 59 -11.94 -16.19 16.93
C PRO A 59 -11.42 -15.93 15.50
N GLU A 60 -12.25 -16.20 14.49
CA GLU A 60 -11.98 -15.96 13.07
C GLU A 60 -11.82 -14.46 12.78
N MET A 61 -12.63 -13.63 13.43
CA MET A 61 -12.61 -12.17 13.31
C MET A 61 -11.35 -11.58 13.93
N LEU A 62 -10.96 -12.03 15.12
CA LEU A 62 -9.72 -11.62 15.77
C LEU A 62 -8.50 -11.93 14.89
N ARG A 63 -8.50 -13.10 14.26
CA ARG A 63 -7.46 -13.47 13.28
C ARG A 63 -7.48 -12.58 12.06
N ALA A 64 -8.66 -12.29 11.49
CA ALA A 64 -8.76 -11.39 10.34
C ALA A 64 -8.20 -10.00 10.66
N ILE A 65 -8.48 -9.45 11.85
CA ILE A 65 -7.89 -8.19 12.32
C ILE A 65 -6.37 -8.32 12.45
N GLU A 66 -5.86 -9.34 13.14
CA GLU A 66 -4.41 -9.52 13.36
C GLU A 66 -3.62 -9.75 12.06
N GLU A 67 -4.22 -10.45 11.10
CA GLU A 67 -3.61 -10.85 9.83
C GLU A 67 -3.84 -9.84 8.70
N SER A 68 -4.44 -8.68 8.99
CA SER A 68 -4.68 -7.61 8.01
C SER A 68 -3.59 -6.55 7.98
N ARG A 69 -3.22 -6.07 6.79
CA ARG A 69 -2.19 -5.00 6.65
C ARG A 69 -2.73 -3.62 7.02
N ILE A 70 -3.98 -3.37 6.65
CA ILE A 70 -4.68 -2.11 6.83
C ILE A 70 -6.03 -2.41 7.48
N SER A 71 -6.38 -1.69 8.53
CA SER A 71 -7.73 -1.67 9.10
C SER A 71 -8.40 -0.34 8.77
N ILE A 72 -9.53 -0.39 8.07
CA ILE A 72 -10.38 0.75 7.78
C ILE A 72 -11.54 0.74 8.77
N ILE A 73 -11.77 1.85 9.45
CA ILE A 73 -12.88 1.99 10.40
C ILE A 73 -13.84 3.03 9.82
N VAL A 74 -15.07 2.64 9.54
CA VAL A 74 -16.12 3.55 9.05
C VAL A 74 -16.97 3.97 10.23
N PHE A 75 -16.61 5.10 10.86
CA PHE A 75 -17.41 5.74 11.88
C PHE A 75 -18.65 6.34 11.22
N SER A 76 -19.81 5.83 11.61
CA SER A 76 -21.14 6.31 11.23
C SER A 76 -21.95 6.64 12.49
N LYS A 77 -23.13 7.23 12.31
CA LYS A 77 -23.96 7.74 13.41
C LYS A 77 -24.24 6.69 14.50
N HIS A 78 -24.49 5.44 14.13
CA HIS A 78 -24.84 4.39 15.10
C HIS A 78 -23.70 3.41 15.37
N TYR A 79 -22.46 3.73 14.95
CA TYR A 79 -21.30 2.86 15.17
C TYR A 79 -21.08 2.53 16.66
N ALA A 80 -21.11 3.55 17.52
CA ALA A 80 -20.85 3.41 18.95
C ALA A 80 -22.00 2.71 19.71
N GLU A 81 -23.14 2.43 19.06
CA GLU A 81 -24.23 1.69 19.70
C GLU A 81 -23.95 0.19 19.78
N SER A 82 -23.05 -0.33 18.94
CA SER A 82 -22.66 -1.73 18.94
C SER A 82 -21.45 -1.96 19.83
N GLY A 83 -21.65 -2.63 20.97
CA GLY A 83 -20.55 -3.07 21.83
C GLY A 83 -19.56 -3.98 21.10
N TRP A 84 -20.04 -4.74 20.12
CA TRP A 84 -19.22 -5.58 19.27
C TRP A 84 -18.24 -4.77 18.41
N LEU A 85 -18.72 -3.76 17.69
CA LEU A 85 -17.85 -2.87 16.88
C LEU A 85 -16.86 -2.09 17.76
N LEU A 86 -17.22 -1.83 19.02
CA LEU A 86 -16.31 -1.21 19.99
C LEU A 86 -15.21 -2.19 20.46
N ASP A 87 -15.51 -3.47 20.63
CA ASP A 87 -14.48 -4.48 20.92
C ASP A 87 -13.55 -4.69 19.71
N GLU A 88 -14.10 -4.71 18.47
CA GLU A 88 -13.29 -4.75 17.25
C GLU A 88 -12.31 -3.58 17.20
N LEU A 89 -12.81 -2.38 17.52
CA LEU A 89 -12.02 -1.16 17.54
C LEU A 89 -10.87 -1.26 18.56
N VAL A 90 -11.14 -1.75 19.77
CA VAL A 90 -10.09 -2.02 20.77
C VAL A 90 -9.03 -2.95 20.19
N LYS A 91 -9.45 -4.03 19.54
CA LYS A 91 -8.53 -5.00 18.94
C LYS A 91 -7.69 -4.40 17.81
N ILE A 92 -8.29 -3.63 16.91
CA ILE A 92 -7.58 -2.92 15.83
C ILE A 92 -6.52 -1.99 16.42
N MET A 93 -6.86 -1.24 17.47
CA MET A 93 -5.93 -0.30 18.10
C MET A 93 -4.81 -1.01 18.86
N GLU A 94 -5.08 -2.19 19.43
CA GLU A 94 -4.04 -3.09 19.95
C GLU A 94 -3.10 -3.57 18.84
N CYS A 95 -3.63 -4.07 17.72
CA CYS A 95 -2.86 -4.52 16.56
C CYS A 95 -2.03 -3.38 15.94
N ARG A 96 -2.55 -2.16 15.91
CA ARG A 96 -1.77 -0.98 15.53
C ARG A 96 -0.55 -0.79 16.42
N LYS A 97 -0.74 -0.82 17.75
CA LYS A 97 0.33 -0.59 18.74
C LYS A 97 1.37 -1.72 18.73
N LYS A 98 0.92 -2.99 18.69
CA LYS A 98 1.79 -4.18 18.80
C LYS A 98 2.34 -4.65 17.45
N LEU A 99 1.52 -4.63 16.40
CA LEU A 99 1.86 -5.20 15.10
C LEU A 99 2.26 -4.15 14.05
N GLY A 100 2.13 -2.85 14.35
CA GLY A 100 2.40 -1.79 13.39
C GLY A 100 1.41 -1.75 12.23
N GLN A 101 0.22 -2.32 12.43
CA GLN A 101 -0.86 -2.29 11.46
C GLN A 101 -1.26 -0.84 11.13
N LYS A 102 -1.54 -0.54 9.86
CA LYS A 102 -2.06 0.77 9.45
C LYS A 102 -3.54 0.86 9.77
N VAL A 103 -3.98 1.99 10.32
CA VAL A 103 -5.39 2.21 10.67
C VAL A 103 -5.87 3.50 10.01
N TRP A 104 -6.98 3.44 9.29
CA TRP A 104 -7.60 4.56 8.58
C TRP A 104 -9.03 4.78 9.03
N PRO A 105 -9.28 5.79 9.89
CA PRO A 105 -10.63 6.18 10.22
C PRO A 105 -11.27 6.93 9.05
N ILE A 106 -12.52 6.59 8.75
CA ILE A 106 -13.42 7.29 7.83
C ILE A 106 -14.58 7.80 8.68
N PHE A 107 -14.77 9.11 8.69
CA PHE A 107 -15.85 9.78 9.39
C PHE A 107 -16.97 10.03 8.38
N TYR A 108 -17.95 9.12 8.33
CA TYR A 108 -19.05 9.08 7.36
C TYR A 108 -20.30 9.75 7.95
N ASP A 109 -20.60 10.95 7.48
CA ASP A 109 -21.68 11.83 7.97
C ASP A 109 -21.66 12.03 9.50
N VAL A 110 -20.47 11.96 10.09
CA VAL A 110 -20.19 12.21 11.51
C VAL A 110 -18.99 13.12 11.65
N HIS A 111 -19.05 14.09 12.55
CA HIS A 111 -17.93 15.02 12.70
C HIS A 111 -16.79 14.36 13.51
N PRO A 112 -15.52 14.43 13.09
CA PRO A 112 -14.41 13.79 13.80
C PRO A 112 -14.29 14.21 15.27
N ALA A 113 -14.63 15.48 15.58
CA ALA A 113 -14.63 15.99 16.94
C ALA A 113 -15.72 15.35 17.82
N GLU A 114 -16.88 15.01 17.27
CA GLU A 114 -17.94 14.32 18.02
C GLU A 114 -17.50 12.91 18.41
N VAL A 115 -16.85 12.19 17.49
CA VAL A 115 -16.24 10.87 17.75
C VAL A 115 -15.15 11.01 18.81
N ARG A 116 -14.19 11.90 18.60
CA ARG A 116 -13.05 12.11 19.51
C ARG A 116 -13.46 12.48 20.94
N ASN A 117 -14.44 13.37 21.07
CA ASN A 117 -14.89 13.87 22.36
C ASN A 117 -16.07 13.09 22.93
N GLN A 118 -16.59 12.10 22.18
CA GLN A 118 -17.70 11.24 22.56
C GLN A 118 -18.94 12.04 22.96
N GLN A 119 -19.30 13.03 22.15
CA GLN A 119 -20.40 13.97 22.38
C GLN A 119 -21.66 13.59 21.60
N SER A 120 -22.76 14.32 21.83
CA SER A 120 -24.05 14.13 21.14
C SER A 120 -24.55 12.66 21.25
N TYR A 121 -24.96 12.05 20.14
CA TYR A 121 -25.49 10.68 20.09
C TYR A 121 -24.48 9.61 20.56
N ILE A 122 -23.17 9.90 20.52
CA ILE A 122 -22.13 8.98 21.03
C ILE A 122 -22.16 8.94 22.55
N ALA A 123 -22.40 10.08 23.21
CA ALA A 123 -22.56 10.14 24.66
C ALA A 123 -23.74 9.28 25.13
N GLU A 124 -24.88 9.38 24.44
CA GLU A 124 -26.08 8.57 24.71
C GLU A 124 -25.83 7.07 24.49
N ALA A 125 -25.05 6.70 23.48
CA ALA A 125 -24.63 5.31 23.26
C ALA A 125 -23.79 4.79 24.44
N PHE A 126 -22.81 5.56 24.90
CA PHE A 126 -21.98 5.17 26.04
C PHE A 126 -22.74 5.10 27.36
N GLN A 127 -23.72 5.98 27.60
CA GLN A 127 -24.58 5.89 28.78
C GLN A 127 -25.32 4.54 28.83
N ARG A 128 -25.88 4.09 27.71
CA ARG A 128 -26.52 2.77 27.61
C ARG A 128 -25.55 1.62 27.86
N HIS A 129 -24.30 1.77 27.43
CA HIS A 129 -23.25 0.76 27.66
C HIS A 129 -22.80 0.69 29.12
N GLU A 130 -22.71 1.82 29.81
CA GLU A 130 -22.37 1.91 31.24
C GLU A 130 -23.40 1.20 32.13
N GLU A 131 -24.67 1.19 31.71
CA GLU A 131 -25.73 0.46 32.42
C GLU A 131 -25.64 -1.07 32.21
N ARG A 132 -25.02 -1.53 31.12
CA ARG A 132 -25.07 -2.93 30.67
C ARG A 132 -23.75 -3.68 30.81
N PHE A 133 -22.62 -2.99 30.81
CA PHE A 133 -21.28 -3.59 30.77
C PHE A 133 -20.40 -3.09 31.92
N HIS A 134 -19.37 -3.88 32.24
CA HIS A 134 -18.39 -3.51 33.27
C HIS A 134 -17.63 -2.23 32.89
N GLU A 135 -17.39 -1.37 33.88
CA GLU A 135 -16.73 -0.07 33.73
C GLU A 135 -15.39 -0.17 32.99
N GLU A 136 -14.58 -1.21 33.26
CA GLU A 136 -13.29 -1.42 32.60
C GLU A 136 -13.41 -1.61 31.08
N ARG A 137 -14.42 -2.35 30.62
CA ARG A 137 -14.65 -2.58 29.17
C ARG A 137 -15.10 -1.29 28.49
N VAL A 138 -16.03 -0.57 29.12
CA VAL A 138 -16.50 0.73 28.60
C VAL A 138 -15.35 1.74 28.54
N LYS A 139 -14.48 1.77 29.55
CA LYS A 139 -13.29 2.62 29.56
C LYS A 139 -12.36 2.31 28.38
N GLN A 140 -12.10 1.04 28.11
CA GLN A 140 -11.30 0.62 26.95
C GLN A 140 -11.92 1.08 25.62
N TRP A 141 -13.23 0.97 25.49
CA TRP A 141 -13.96 1.46 24.31
C TRP A 141 -13.81 2.96 24.13
N ARG A 142 -13.98 3.75 25.20
CA ARG A 142 -13.78 5.21 25.17
C ARG A 142 -12.35 5.57 24.74
N GLU A 143 -11.35 4.91 25.31
CA GLU A 143 -9.94 5.15 24.96
C GLU A 143 -9.65 4.81 23.50
N ALA A 144 -10.10 3.64 23.02
CA ALA A 144 -9.87 3.21 21.65
C ALA A 144 -10.55 4.14 20.62
N LEU A 145 -11.74 4.63 20.94
CA LEU A 145 -12.50 5.55 20.08
C LEU A 145 -11.85 6.93 20.00
N THR A 146 -11.37 7.46 21.13
CA THR A 146 -10.55 8.69 21.14
C THR A 146 -9.24 8.51 20.39
N ASP A 147 -8.49 7.44 20.66
CA ASP A 147 -7.21 7.16 20.00
C ASP A 147 -7.38 7.04 18.48
N ALA A 148 -8.43 6.34 18.02
CA ALA A 148 -8.71 6.17 16.59
C ALA A 148 -9.14 7.48 15.94
N ALA A 149 -9.97 8.31 16.60
CA ALA A 149 -10.41 9.60 16.09
C ALA A 149 -9.32 10.69 16.08
N ASN A 150 -8.18 10.42 16.74
CA ASN A 150 -6.98 11.24 16.70
C ASN A 150 -6.05 10.88 15.53
N LEU A 151 -6.29 9.78 14.82
CA LEU A 151 -5.53 9.41 13.64
C LEU A 151 -5.94 10.26 12.44
N SER A 152 -4.99 10.53 11.54
CA SER A 152 -5.30 11.08 10.22
C SER A 152 -6.22 10.13 9.45
N GLY A 153 -7.33 10.66 8.98
CA GLY A 153 -8.39 9.89 8.36
C GLY A 153 -9.00 10.59 7.16
N TYR A 154 -10.19 10.13 6.78
CA TYR A 154 -11.00 10.75 5.74
C TYR A 154 -12.30 11.22 6.35
N TYR A 155 -12.75 12.41 5.97
CA TYR A 155 -14.04 12.93 6.38
C TYR A 155 -14.96 13.06 5.15
N LEU A 156 -16.20 12.61 5.30
CA LEU A 156 -17.24 12.74 4.29
C LEU A 156 -18.50 13.27 4.97
N ASN A 157 -18.97 14.45 4.54
CA ASN A 157 -20.26 15.00 4.94
C ASN A 157 -20.99 15.47 3.69
N ASN A 158 -22.04 14.74 3.28
CA ASN A 158 -22.80 15.01 2.04
C ASN A 158 -21.93 15.19 0.78
N GLY A 159 -20.76 14.53 0.76
CA GLY A 159 -19.77 14.67 -0.30
C GLY A 159 -19.89 13.60 -1.39
N ASN A 160 -19.01 13.65 -2.39
CA ASN A 160 -18.97 12.65 -3.46
C ASN A 160 -18.28 11.36 -2.98
N GLU A 161 -19.07 10.36 -2.58
CA GLU A 161 -18.59 9.04 -2.14
C GLU A 161 -17.63 8.40 -3.15
N ALA A 162 -17.97 8.41 -4.44
CA ALA A 162 -17.16 7.78 -5.48
C ALA A 162 -15.77 8.43 -5.63
N LYS A 163 -15.66 9.74 -5.38
CA LYS A 163 -14.37 10.43 -5.33
C LYS A 163 -13.55 9.96 -4.13
N LEU A 164 -14.17 9.88 -2.95
CA LEU A 164 -13.50 9.42 -1.73
C LEU A 164 -13.04 7.96 -1.85
N ILE A 165 -13.91 7.06 -2.30
CA ILE A 165 -13.58 5.63 -2.50
C ILE A 165 -12.39 5.48 -3.44
N ARG A 166 -12.36 6.20 -4.57
CA ARG A 166 -11.21 6.19 -5.50
C ARG A 166 -9.92 6.62 -4.81
N ARG A 167 -9.97 7.64 -3.95
CA ARG A 167 -8.82 8.12 -3.17
C ARG A 167 -8.34 7.06 -2.17
N ILE A 168 -9.24 6.47 -1.39
CA ILE A 168 -8.93 5.41 -0.41
C ILE A 168 -8.25 4.23 -1.11
N VAL A 169 -8.84 3.74 -2.20
CA VAL A 169 -8.30 2.61 -2.97
C VAL A 169 -6.92 2.93 -3.54
N GLN A 170 -6.70 4.14 -4.06
CA GLN A 170 -5.39 4.55 -4.54
C GLN A 170 -4.34 4.60 -3.42
N ASN A 171 -4.73 5.05 -2.23
CA ASN A 171 -3.88 5.06 -1.05
C ASN A 171 -3.60 3.65 -0.52
N ALA A 172 -4.54 2.72 -0.63
CA ALA A 172 -4.34 1.29 -0.34
C ALA A 172 -3.25 0.71 -1.25
N ILE A 173 -3.31 1.00 -2.56
CA ILE A 173 -2.35 0.51 -3.55
C ILE A 173 -0.94 0.99 -3.21
N SER A 174 -0.78 2.27 -2.93
CA SER A 174 0.53 2.83 -2.57
C SER A 174 1.05 2.24 -1.26
N SER A 175 0.17 2.07 -0.27
CA SER A 175 0.54 1.54 1.05
C SER A 175 0.98 0.09 1.05
N VAL A 176 0.32 -0.75 0.25
CA VAL A 176 0.61 -2.19 0.13
C VAL A 176 1.86 -2.43 -0.73
N ASN A 177 2.04 -1.67 -1.82
CA ASN A 177 3.22 -1.76 -2.69
C ASN A 177 4.50 -1.23 -2.02
N MET A 178 4.40 -0.21 -1.17
CA MET A 178 5.56 0.27 -0.41
C MET A 178 6.05 -0.75 0.62
N ALA A 179 5.20 -1.65 1.08
CA ALA A 179 5.49 -2.61 2.14
C ALA A 179 6.03 -3.96 1.63
N ASN A 180 6.52 -4.05 0.38
CA ASN A 180 7.29 -5.22 -0.08
C ASN A 180 8.78 -4.84 -0.29
N PRO A 181 9.64 -4.92 0.75
CA PRO A 181 11.05 -4.55 0.67
C PRO A 181 11.81 -5.27 -0.45
N VAL A 182 11.41 -6.50 -0.75
CA VAL A 182 12.03 -7.34 -1.78
C VAL A 182 11.91 -6.72 -3.18
N GLU A 183 10.78 -6.10 -3.50
CA GLU A 183 10.58 -5.45 -4.81
C GLU A 183 11.45 -4.20 -4.95
N TRP A 184 11.65 -3.45 -3.86
CA TRP A 184 12.56 -2.31 -3.85
C TRP A 184 14.02 -2.73 -3.99
N ILE A 185 14.41 -3.88 -3.42
CA ILE A 185 15.76 -4.42 -3.57
C ILE A 185 16.03 -4.74 -5.05
N PHE A 186 15.11 -5.41 -5.74
CA PHE A 186 15.25 -5.69 -7.17
C PHE A 186 15.35 -4.40 -8.00
N LEU A 187 14.47 -3.44 -7.76
CA LEU A 187 14.44 -2.18 -8.50
C LEU A 187 15.70 -1.32 -8.28
N VAL A 188 16.15 -1.19 -7.02
CA VAL A 188 17.37 -0.44 -6.68
C VAL A 188 18.61 -1.15 -7.22
N SER A 189 18.67 -2.48 -7.08
CA SER A 189 19.78 -3.29 -7.60
C SER A 189 19.91 -3.13 -9.11
N SER A 190 18.80 -3.25 -9.85
CA SER A 190 18.79 -3.05 -11.31
C SER A 190 19.26 -1.65 -11.70
N LEU A 191 18.74 -0.61 -11.04
CA LEU A 191 19.14 0.78 -11.29
C LEU A 191 20.64 1.01 -11.04
N CYS A 192 21.19 0.46 -9.94
CA CYS A 192 22.61 0.55 -9.65
C CYS A 192 23.47 -0.11 -10.75
N MET A 193 23.05 -1.28 -11.24
CA MET A 193 23.75 -1.99 -12.32
C MET A 193 23.71 -1.20 -13.64
N GLU A 194 22.59 -0.55 -13.96
CA GLU A 194 22.47 0.33 -15.14
C GLU A 194 23.36 1.57 -15.04
N ILE A 195 23.41 2.22 -13.87
CA ILE A 195 24.28 3.39 -13.64
C ILE A 195 25.76 2.99 -13.77
N LEU A 196 26.16 1.86 -13.17
CA LEU A 196 27.53 1.36 -13.26
C LEU A 196 27.89 0.93 -14.69
N SER A 197 26.95 0.32 -15.43
CA SER A 197 27.11 -0.01 -16.84
C SER A 197 27.41 1.24 -17.66
N ALA A 198 26.56 2.28 -17.55
CA ALA A 198 26.75 3.54 -18.26
C ALA A 198 28.03 4.28 -17.88
N ALA A 199 28.47 4.19 -16.61
CA ALA A 199 29.74 4.76 -16.16
C ALA A 199 30.94 4.04 -16.77
N CYS A 200 30.88 2.71 -16.87
CA CYS A 200 31.89 1.88 -17.52
C CYS A 200 31.97 2.14 -19.03
N ASP A 201 30.83 2.32 -19.69
CA ASP A 201 30.77 2.69 -21.10
C ASP A 201 31.38 4.09 -21.34
N GLN A 202 31.13 5.06 -20.45
CA GLN A 202 31.76 6.39 -20.51
C GLN A 202 33.26 6.39 -20.21
N ALA A 203 33.73 5.52 -19.32
CA ALA A 203 35.15 5.37 -18.99
C ALA A 203 35.93 4.55 -20.03
N SER A 204 35.22 3.92 -20.98
CA SER A 204 35.83 3.10 -22.02
C SER A 204 36.59 3.95 -23.05
N SER A 205 37.71 3.43 -23.51
CA SER A 205 38.54 4.06 -24.54
C SER A 205 39.27 2.98 -25.34
N PRO A 206 39.78 3.30 -26.56
CA PRO A 206 40.49 2.31 -27.38
C PRO A 206 41.69 1.68 -26.65
N ASN A 207 42.31 2.41 -25.74
CA ASN A 207 43.46 1.97 -24.95
C ASN A 207 43.06 1.18 -23.68
N ARG A 208 41.77 1.14 -23.32
CA ARG A 208 41.25 0.43 -22.14
C ARG A 208 39.93 -0.31 -22.46
N PRO A 209 39.97 -1.36 -23.30
CA PRO A 209 38.76 -2.08 -23.76
C PRO A 209 38.04 -2.85 -22.65
N ARG A 210 38.72 -3.10 -21.51
CA ARG A 210 38.16 -3.83 -20.36
C ARG A 210 36.92 -3.14 -19.78
N TYR A 211 36.84 -1.81 -19.79
CA TYR A 211 35.68 -1.08 -19.26
C TYR A 211 34.42 -1.32 -20.10
N SER A 212 34.53 -1.41 -21.43
CA SER A 212 33.37 -1.73 -22.28
C SER A 212 32.88 -3.16 -22.07
N LEU A 213 33.79 -4.12 -21.83
CA LEU A 213 33.40 -5.48 -21.42
C LEU A 213 32.64 -5.48 -20.09
N PHE A 214 33.13 -4.75 -19.08
CA PHE A 214 32.43 -4.62 -17.79
C PHE A 214 31.07 -3.94 -17.94
N GLY A 215 30.97 -2.87 -18.74
CA GLY A 215 29.72 -2.17 -19.03
C GLY A 215 28.65 -3.09 -19.63
N MET A 216 29.04 -3.91 -20.61
CA MET A 216 28.17 -4.92 -21.23
C MET A 216 27.73 -6.00 -20.23
N LEU A 217 28.64 -6.55 -19.42
CA LEU A 217 28.30 -7.57 -18.42
C LEU A 217 27.32 -7.04 -17.36
N LEU A 218 27.51 -5.79 -16.91
CA LEU A 218 26.61 -5.13 -15.97
C LEU A 218 25.22 -4.89 -16.57
N ALA A 219 25.13 -4.51 -17.84
CA ALA A 219 23.84 -4.33 -18.53
C ALA A 219 23.08 -5.66 -18.69
N ILE A 220 23.78 -6.75 -19.04
CA ILE A 220 23.19 -8.09 -19.11
C ILE A 220 22.68 -8.51 -17.73
N ALA A 221 23.47 -8.30 -16.67
CA ALA A 221 23.06 -8.64 -15.30
C ALA A 221 21.86 -7.81 -14.83
N ALA A 222 21.77 -6.52 -15.19
CA ALA A 222 20.60 -5.69 -14.93
C ALA A 222 19.35 -6.26 -15.62
N LEU A 223 19.45 -6.58 -16.92
CA LEU A 223 18.36 -7.16 -17.69
C LEU A 223 17.89 -8.51 -17.12
N LEU A 224 18.82 -9.38 -16.72
CA LEU A 224 18.51 -10.65 -16.06
C LEU A 224 17.80 -10.43 -14.72
N THR A 225 18.20 -9.40 -13.95
CA THR A 225 17.55 -9.03 -12.69
C THR A 225 16.11 -8.58 -12.93
N CYS A 226 15.85 -7.74 -13.94
CA CYS A 226 14.50 -7.34 -14.35
C CYS A 226 13.64 -8.54 -14.77
N ILE A 227 14.18 -9.45 -15.59
CA ILE A 227 13.46 -10.66 -16.01
C ILE A 227 13.16 -11.57 -14.81
N TRP A 228 14.12 -11.75 -13.90
CA TRP A 228 13.95 -12.52 -12.68
C TRP A 228 12.86 -11.92 -11.78
N GLU A 229 12.83 -10.59 -11.62
CA GLU A 229 11.79 -9.91 -10.85
C GLU A 229 10.39 -10.17 -11.44
N LEU A 230 10.24 -10.10 -12.77
CA LEU A 230 8.99 -10.41 -13.47
C LEU A 230 8.56 -11.86 -13.24
N ILE A 231 9.50 -12.82 -13.29
CA ILE A 231 9.23 -14.24 -13.01
C ILE A 231 8.87 -14.44 -11.53
N TYR A 232 9.56 -13.78 -10.60
CA TYR A 232 9.26 -13.83 -9.17
C TYR A 232 7.85 -13.29 -8.89
N LYS A 233 7.49 -12.15 -9.46
CA LYS A 233 6.15 -11.55 -9.36
C LYS A 233 5.09 -12.43 -10.04
N GLY A 234 5.41 -13.02 -11.18
CA GLY A 234 4.54 -13.98 -11.88
C GLY A 234 4.20 -15.18 -10.99
N ARG A 235 5.22 -15.83 -10.42
CA ARG A 235 5.05 -16.96 -9.50
C ARG A 235 4.33 -16.59 -8.21
N LYS A 236 4.62 -15.42 -7.62
CA LYS A 236 3.92 -14.93 -6.42
C LYS A 236 2.44 -14.64 -6.68
N LYS A 237 2.10 -14.16 -7.89
CA LYS A 237 0.73 -13.81 -8.30
C LYS A 237 -0.04 -15.02 -8.87
N ASP A 238 0.58 -16.18 -9.01
CA ASP A 238 -0.05 -17.38 -9.60
C ASP A 238 -0.98 -18.15 -8.65
N VAL A 239 -1.19 -17.65 -7.43
CA VAL A 239 -2.29 -18.08 -6.55
C VAL A 239 -3.52 -17.21 -6.83
N GLY A 240 -4.16 -17.43 -7.97
CA GLY A 240 -5.47 -16.84 -8.29
C GLY A 240 -5.53 -16.02 -9.58
N TRP A 241 -5.26 -16.65 -10.72
CA TRP A 241 -5.74 -16.14 -12.01
C TRP A 241 -7.27 -16.25 -12.10
N ARG A 242 -7.99 -15.27 -11.54
CA ARG A 242 -9.41 -15.04 -11.88
C ARG A 242 -9.59 -13.63 -12.43
N LYS A 243 -9.92 -13.59 -13.73
CA LYS A 243 -10.36 -12.45 -14.57
C LYS A 243 -10.16 -11.06 -13.95
N ARG A 244 -8.95 -10.49 -14.12
CA ARG A 244 -8.71 -9.06 -13.88
C ARG A 244 -9.06 -8.27 -15.14
N GLY A 245 -10.25 -7.66 -15.13
CA GLY A 245 -10.60 -6.58 -16.05
C GLY A 245 -10.16 -5.23 -15.49
N CYS A 246 -9.62 -4.36 -16.35
CA CYS A 246 -9.37 -2.93 -16.14
C CYS A 246 -8.22 -2.49 -15.21
N TYR A 247 -6.99 -2.61 -15.75
CA TYR A 247 -5.84 -1.69 -15.66
C TYR A 247 -5.42 -1.08 -14.30
N MET A 248 -4.32 -1.62 -13.74
CA MET A 248 -3.49 -0.93 -12.75
C MET A 248 -2.31 -0.25 -13.47
N LEU A 249 -2.50 1.02 -13.86
CA LEU A 249 -1.67 1.76 -14.82
C LEU A 249 -0.21 2.06 -14.37
N PHE A 250 0.14 1.89 -13.09
CA PHE A 250 1.40 2.46 -12.55
C PHE A 250 2.47 1.44 -12.12
N GLY A 251 2.07 0.24 -11.66
CA GLY A 251 3.04 -0.82 -11.31
C GLY A 251 3.67 -1.42 -12.55
N TYR A 252 2.84 -1.76 -13.53
CA TYR A 252 3.31 -2.23 -14.83
C TYR A 252 4.12 -1.17 -15.56
N ALA A 253 3.81 0.13 -15.41
CA ALA A 253 4.54 1.19 -16.09
C ALA A 253 6.00 1.24 -15.64
N ILE A 254 6.30 1.27 -14.34
CA ILE A 254 7.69 1.29 -13.83
C ILE A 254 8.44 0.02 -14.24
N GLU A 255 7.79 -1.15 -14.14
CA GLU A 255 8.35 -2.44 -14.56
C GLU A 255 8.61 -2.48 -16.07
N THR A 256 7.70 -1.92 -16.88
CA THR A 256 7.84 -1.82 -18.34
C THR A 256 8.95 -0.85 -18.71
N TYR A 257 9.04 0.31 -18.05
CA TYR A 257 10.12 1.27 -18.28
C TYR A 257 11.48 0.70 -17.87
N GLY A 258 11.56 -0.04 -16.76
CA GLY A 258 12.78 -0.72 -16.34
C GLY A 258 13.22 -1.81 -17.31
N LEU A 259 12.29 -2.63 -17.80
CA LEU A 259 12.59 -3.66 -18.79
C LEU A 259 13.04 -3.05 -20.12
N VAL A 260 12.32 -2.06 -20.63
CA VAL A 260 12.65 -1.37 -21.89
C VAL A 260 13.99 -0.63 -21.76
N GLY A 261 14.23 0.03 -20.63
CA GLY A 261 15.50 0.70 -20.31
C GLY A 261 16.68 -0.29 -20.29
N GLY A 262 16.53 -1.40 -19.58
CA GLY A 262 17.54 -2.45 -19.49
C GLY A 262 17.86 -3.10 -20.84
N ILE A 263 16.84 -3.38 -21.66
CA ILE A 263 17.03 -3.89 -23.03
C ILE A 263 17.80 -2.87 -23.88
N ALA A 264 17.38 -1.60 -23.87
CA ALA A 264 18.03 -0.56 -24.66
C ALA A 264 19.49 -0.34 -24.24
N GLN A 265 19.77 -0.31 -22.94
CA GLN A 265 21.13 -0.19 -22.41
C GLN A 265 21.98 -1.41 -22.79
N CYS A 266 21.44 -2.64 -22.68
CA CYS A 266 22.13 -3.85 -23.09
C CYS A 266 22.50 -3.82 -24.58
N VAL A 267 21.59 -3.40 -25.46
CA VAL A 267 21.86 -3.25 -26.90
C VAL A 267 22.96 -2.22 -27.14
N CYS A 268 22.88 -1.05 -26.50
CA CYS A 268 23.89 0.00 -26.62
C CYS A 268 25.29 -0.46 -26.19
N SER A 269 25.41 -1.10 -25.02
CA SER A 269 26.70 -1.59 -24.50
C SER A 269 27.29 -2.70 -25.38
N ILE A 270 26.46 -3.59 -25.94
CA ILE A 270 26.90 -4.62 -26.91
C ILE A 270 27.46 -3.97 -28.18
N ILE A 271 26.75 -2.99 -28.75
CA ILE A 271 27.20 -2.28 -29.95
C ILE A 271 28.55 -1.58 -29.68
N GLN A 272 28.68 -0.87 -28.56
CA GLN A 272 29.93 -0.20 -28.18
C GLN A 272 31.09 -1.19 -28.05
N TYR A 273 30.87 -2.34 -27.40
CA TYR A 273 31.90 -3.38 -27.25
C TYR A 273 32.38 -3.95 -28.58
N VAL A 274 31.46 -4.24 -29.50
CA VAL A 274 31.80 -4.76 -30.84
C VAL A 274 32.64 -3.76 -31.63
N TYR A 275 32.31 -2.46 -31.55
CA TYR A 275 33.08 -1.40 -32.22
C TYR A 275 34.49 -1.27 -31.64
N TYR A 276 34.65 -1.36 -30.31
CA TYR A 276 35.96 -1.33 -29.67
C TYR A 276 36.84 -2.51 -30.07
N ILE A 277 36.29 -3.73 -30.17
CA ILE A 277 37.04 -4.89 -30.68
C ILE A 277 37.49 -4.65 -32.14
N ARG A 278 36.65 -4.01 -32.95
CA ARG A 278 36.92 -3.73 -34.36
C ARG A 278 37.80 -2.49 -34.60
N ARG A 279 38.28 -1.81 -33.56
CA ARG A 279 39.05 -0.54 -33.64
C ARG A 279 38.38 0.52 -34.52
N ALA A 280 37.04 0.59 -34.51
CA ALA A 280 36.26 1.59 -35.22
C ALA A 280 35.75 2.66 -34.24
N ASP A 281 35.57 3.89 -34.72
CA ASP A 281 35.00 4.98 -33.90
C ASP A 281 33.56 4.64 -33.48
N THR A 282 33.27 4.81 -32.19
CA THR A 282 31.95 4.49 -31.64
C THR A 282 30.94 5.59 -32.00
N PRO A 283 29.72 5.22 -32.46
CA PRO A 283 28.69 6.19 -32.82
C PRO A 283 27.98 6.79 -31.60
N ILE A 284 28.00 6.12 -30.44
CA ILE A 284 27.23 6.49 -29.24
C ILE A 284 28.19 6.98 -28.15
N LYS A 285 28.17 8.28 -27.86
CA LYS A 285 29.09 8.94 -26.91
C LYS A 285 28.54 9.08 -25.49
N MET A 286 27.22 9.09 -25.29
CA MET A 286 26.58 9.16 -23.96
C MET A 286 25.25 8.40 -23.94
N SER A 287 25.03 7.59 -22.90
CA SER A 287 23.73 6.97 -22.62
C SER A 287 22.95 7.85 -21.62
N LEU A 288 21.83 8.42 -22.05
CA LEU A 288 20.93 9.20 -21.20
C LEU A 288 19.88 8.32 -20.48
N LEU A 289 19.89 7.00 -20.74
CA LEU A 289 18.88 6.06 -20.23
C LEU A 289 18.77 6.03 -18.70
N PRO A 290 19.88 5.97 -17.92
CA PRO A 290 19.79 6.02 -16.46
C PRO A 290 19.22 7.35 -15.94
N ALA A 291 19.51 8.46 -16.62
CA ALA A 291 18.98 9.78 -16.27
C ALA A 291 17.48 9.88 -16.58
N ILE A 292 17.04 9.36 -17.73
CA ILE A 292 15.62 9.28 -18.10
C ILE A 292 14.86 8.40 -17.09
N PHE A 293 15.40 7.23 -16.74
CA PHE A 293 14.78 6.35 -15.75
C PHE A 293 14.68 7.01 -14.36
N LEU A 294 15.74 7.71 -13.91
CA LEU A 294 15.72 8.47 -12.66
C LEU A 294 14.68 9.60 -12.69
N ILE A 295 14.57 10.35 -13.79
CA ILE A 295 13.56 11.39 -13.97
C ILE A 295 12.15 10.79 -13.92
N CYS A 296 11.92 9.65 -14.57
CA CYS A 296 10.65 8.92 -14.50
C CYS A 296 10.33 8.46 -13.06
N LEU A 297 11.31 7.97 -12.31
CA LEU A 297 11.12 7.59 -10.90
C LEU A 297 10.80 8.80 -10.01
N ILE A 298 11.50 9.92 -10.21
CA ILE A 298 11.30 11.16 -9.46
C ILE A 298 9.92 11.74 -9.77
N THR A 299 9.54 11.86 -11.05
CA THR A 299 8.20 12.34 -11.47
C THR A 299 7.09 11.44 -10.95
N ALA A 300 7.26 10.11 -10.94
CA ALA A 300 6.33 9.17 -10.31
C ALA A 300 6.26 9.31 -8.77
N ARG A 301 7.31 9.77 -8.10
CA ARG A 301 7.29 10.07 -6.65
C ARG A 301 6.69 11.45 -6.34
N LEU A 302 6.99 12.45 -7.17
CA LEU A 302 6.47 13.80 -7.00
C LEU A 302 4.97 13.87 -7.27
N SER A 303 4.47 13.17 -8.30
CA SER A 303 3.03 13.04 -8.56
C SER A 303 2.27 12.45 -7.36
N ARG A 304 2.85 11.46 -6.67
CA ARG A 304 2.28 10.91 -5.43
C ARG A 304 2.22 11.92 -4.28
N LYS A 305 3.28 12.69 -4.08
CA LYS A 305 3.31 13.73 -3.04
C LYS A 305 2.37 14.90 -3.36
N GLN A 306 2.30 15.32 -4.62
CA GLN A 306 1.40 16.39 -5.07
C GLN A 306 -0.07 15.98 -4.90
N MET A 307 -0.41 14.73 -5.22
CA MET A 307 -1.77 14.21 -5.03
C MET A 307 -2.17 14.15 -3.54
N GLN A 308 -1.21 13.95 -2.63
CA GLN A 308 -1.42 14.02 -1.18
C GLN A 308 -1.56 15.46 -0.66
N THR A 309 -0.70 16.37 -1.12
CA THR A 309 -0.70 17.78 -0.64
C THR A 309 -1.87 18.60 -1.18
N ILE A 310 -2.31 18.37 -2.42
CA ILE A 310 -3.49 19.03 -3.00
C ILE A 310 -4.75 18.66 -2.21
N ASP A 311 -4.83 17.45 -1.67
CA ASP A 311 -5.95 17.04 -0.84
C ASP A 311 -5.89 17.68 0.56
N GLU A 312 -4.71 17.75 1.20
CA GLU A 312 -4.53 18.41 2.51
C GLU A 312 -4.83 19.91 2.46
N THR A 313 -4.51 20.59 1.35
CA THR A 313 -4.80 22.03 1.21
C THR A 313 -6.29 22.32 0.98
N ASN A 314 -7.02 21.40 0.36
CA ASN A 314 -8.48 21.54 0.18
C ASN A 314 -9.26 21.26 1.47
N GLU A 315 -8.67 20.54 2.42
CA GLU A 315 -9.27 20.18 3.71
C GLU A 315 -9.06 21.26 4.78
N HIS A 316 -8.03 22.10 4.65
CA HIS A 316 -7.82 23.27 5.52
C HIS A 316 -8.62 24.53 5.12
N ILE A 317 -9.30 24.49 3.97
CA ILE A 317 -10.10 25.61 3.46
C ILE A 317 -11.61 25.38 3.66
N ALA A 318 -12.03 24.18 4.11
CA ALA A 318 -13.42 23.81 4.35
C ALA A 318 -13.74 23.67 5.84
#